data_AF-A0A0W8ENQ9-F1
#
_entry.id   AF-A0A0W8ENQ9-F1
#
_cell.length_a   1.000
_cell.length_b   1.000
_cell.length_c   1.000
_cell.angle_alpha   90.00
_cell.angle_beta   90.00
_cell.angle_gamma   90.00
#
_symmetry.space_group_name_H-M   'P 1'
#
loop_
_entity.id
_entity.type
_entity.pdbx_description
1 polymer ?
#
loop_
_entity_poly.entity_id
_entity_poly.type
_entity_poly.pdbx_seq_one_letter_code
_entity_poly.pdbx_strand_id
1 'polypeptide(L)'
;MEVTAGALPDSRAVFCGLDDVLALLEGIPISLDAMPEGTIFSAGDPVLRIEGYYRDFARYETAMLGFLCHASGIATAAAYIRHLAGNRQVYSFGSRRQHPAISRMVERAAWIGGVDGVSNTAAPPEAPLVGTMPHSFVMCYSSPEEAFQAFDRYAPGDVPRIFLCDTFCDEKQESLAGARTGARGVRLDTPRSRRGNMRAILEEVRWELDAAGYPGVEIVLSGGITRADVILYRDIVDAFGVGGAIANAPVVDFAMDIVAIEGTPFAKRGKKSGRKQVWELPGGSRLLMPAGEGGPEGGIPLLCPFIRDGVLVRRPSVSEARERLLASLGRIDQPVSGEPSSPLHGST
;
A
#
# COMPACT_ATOMS: atom_id res chain seq x y z
N MET A 1 -10.44 -10.17 24.01
CA MET A 1 -9.46 -9.10 23.77
C MET A 1 -9.77 -8.44 22.44
N GLU A 2 -9.51 -7.15 22.29
CA GLU A 2 -9.67 -6.41 21.03
C GLU A 2 -8.34 -5.76 20.63
N VAL A 3 -8.08 -5.70 19.32
CA VAL A 3 -6.93 -5.01 18.72
C VAL A 3 -7.41 -3.66 18.21
N THR A 4 -6.75 -2.58 18.65
CA THR A 4 -7.09 -1.18 18.31
C THR A 4 -5.82 -0.38 18.09
N ALA A 5 -5.85 0.62 17.22
CA ALA A 5 -4.79 1.63 17.11
C ALA A 5 -5.24 2.91 17.83
N GLY A 6 -4.45 3.39 18.79
CA GLY A 6 -4.78 4.61 19.55
C GLY A 6 -4.53 5.91 18.75
N ALA A 7 -3.58 5.85 17.83
CA ALA A 7 -3.28 6.90 16.87
C ALA A 7 -2.89 6.22 15.54
N LEU A 8 -3.02 6.96 14.45
CA LEU A 8 -2.68 6.50 13.11
C LEU A 8 -1.62 7.45 12.49
N PRO A 9 -0.73 6.95 11.61
CA PRO A 9 0.21 7.81 10.88
C PRO A 9 -0.47 8.84 9.96
N ASP A 10 -1.69 8.53 9.53
CA ASP A 10 -2.56 9.33 8.66
C ASP A 10 -3.98 9.39 9.25
N SER A 11 -4.90 10.16 8.65
CA SER A 11 -6.28 10.31 9.16
C SER A 11 -7.04 8.99 9.25
N ARG A 12 -6.74 8.06 8.34
CA ARG A 12 -7.30 6.70 8.28
C ARG A 12 -6.19 5.73 7.90
N ALA A 13 -6.41 4.44 8.14
CA ALA A 13 -5.48 3.39 7.79
C ALA A 13 -6.20 2.23 7.08
N VAL A 14 -5.46 1.40 6.37
CA VAL A 14 -5.96 0.20 5.69
C VAL A 14 -5.60 -1.02 6.52
N PHE A 15 -6.59 -1.82 6.90
CA PHE A 15 -6.37 -3.05 7.65
C PHE A 15 -5.79 -4.15 6.75
N CYS A 16 -4.63 -4.68 7.13
CA CYS A 16 -3.91 -5.72 6.39
C CYS A 16 -3.07 -6.59 7.35
N GLY A 17 -2.77 -7.83 6.95
CA GLY A 17 -2.01 -8.81 7.73
C GLY A 17 -2.87 -9.87 8.44
N LEU A 18 -4.19 -9.88 8.20
CA LEU A 18 -5.11 -10.80 8.87
C LEU A 18 -4.83 -12.27 8.49
N ASP A 19 -4.48 -12.54 7.24
CA ASP A 19 -4.22 -13.90 6.75
C ASP A 19 -3.14 -14.63 7.58
N ASP A 20 -2.04 -13.96 7.91
CA ASP A 20 -0.97 -14.50 8.76
C ASP A 20 -1.44 -14.73 10.21
N VAL A 21 -2.32 -13.85 10.73
CA VAL A 21 -2.94 -14.03 12.05
C VAL A 21 -3.86 -15.26 12.06
N LEU A 22 -4.65 -15.47 11.01
CA LEU A 22 -5.53 -16.62 10.90
C LEU A 22 -4.74 -17.92 10.80
N ALA A 23 -3.68 -17.93 9.98
CA ALA A 23 -2.78 -19.08 9.86
C ALA A 23 -2.09 -19.42 11.20
N LEU A 24 -1.75 -18.41 12.01
CA LEU A 24 -1.15 -18.62 13.33
C LEU A 24 -2.14 -19.21 14.36
N LEU A 25 -3.42 -18.86 14.24
CA LEU A 25 -4.43 -19.18 15.26
C LEU A 25 -5.39 -20.32 14.90
N GLU A 26 -5.37 -20.80 13.66
CA GLU A 26 -6.14 -21.96 13.22
C GLU A 26 -5.85 -23.17 14.13
N GLY A 27 -6.90 -23.83 14.61
CA GLY A 27 -6.82 -24.98 15.53
C GLY A 27 -6.73 -24.65 17.02
N ILE A 28 -6.62 -23.37 17.42
CA ILE A 28 -6.68 -22.96 18.84
C ILE A 28 -8.14 -22.78 19.25
N PRO A 29 -8.62 -23.29 20.41
CA PRO A 29 -10.03 -23.23 20.83
C PRO A 29 -10.49 -21.82 21.24
N ILE A 30 -10.53 -20.93 20.25
CA ILE A 30 -10.92 -19.53 20.36
C ILE A 30 -11.95 -19.18 19.28
N SER A 31 -12.66 -18.07 19.48
CA SER A 31 -13.41 -17.39 18.43
C SER A 31 -12.72 -16.08 18.05
N LEU A 32 -12.62 -15.82 16.75
CA LEU A 32 -12.00 -14.62 16.20
C LEU A 32 -12.98 -13.92 15.25
N ASP A 33 -13.22 -12.64 15.52
CA ASP A 33 -13.88 -11.71 14.61
C ASP A 33 -12.89 -10.65 14.15
N ALA A 34 -12.93 -10.26 12.88
CA ALA A 34 -12.07 -9.20 12.37
C ALA A 34 -12.75 -8.41 11.27
N MET A 35 -12.23 -7.21 11.00
CA MET A 35 -12.51 -6.53 9.74
C MET A 35 -11.93 -7.36 8.59
N PRO A 36 -12.61 -7.50 7.45
CA PRO A 36 -11.96 -8.02 6.25
C PRO A 36 -10.74 -7.18 5.87
N GLU A 37 -9.69 -7.79 5.33
CA GLU A 37 -8.54 -7.01 4.81
C GLU A 37 -8.98 -6.04 3.72
N GLY A 38 -8.21 -4.96 3.56
CA GLY A 38 -8.54 -3.85 2.66
C GLY A 38 -9.60 -2.89 3.22
N THR A 39 -10.17 -3.19 4.38
CA THR A 39 -11.08 -2.26 5.08
C THR A 39 -10.29 -1.05 5.56
N ILE A 40 -10.69 0.14 5.15
CA ILE A 40 -10.20 1.38 5.75
C ILE A 40 -10.74 1.44 7.18
N PHE A 41 -9.99 1.86 8.19
CA PHE A 41 -10.43 2.00 9.59
C PHE A 41 -9.92 3.32 10.20
N SER A 42 -10.49 3.73 11.32
CA SER A 42 -10.13 4.96 12.04
C SER A 42 -9.45 4.65 13.38
N ALA A 43 -8.78 5.64 13.96
CA ALA A 43 -8.22 5.50 15.31
C ALA A 43 -9.32 5.12 16.32
N GLY A 44 -9.02 4.17 17.20
CA GLY A 44 -9.94 3.65 18.20
C GLY A 44 -10.94 2.60 17.71
N ASP A 45 -11.04 2.33 16.41
CA ASP A 45 -11.84 1.22 15.89
C ASP A 45 -11.19 -0.13 16.28
N PRO A 46 -11.94 -1.09 16.85
CA PRO A 46 -11.48 -2.45 16.99
C PRO A 46 -11.46 -3.14 15.62
N VAL A 47 -10.27 -3.53 15.17
CA VAL A 47 -10.07 -4.18 13.87
C VAL A 47 -10.11 -5.72 13.97
N LEU A 48 -9.85 -6.25 15.16
CA LEU A 48 -9.84 -7.68 15.45
C LEU A 48 -10.26 -7.92 16.90
N ARG A 49 -11.00 -9.00 17.15
CA ARG A 49 -11.43 -9.45 18.46
C ARG A 49 -11.21 -10.95 18.61
N ILE A 50 -10.62 -11.35 19.74
CA ILE A 50 -10.46 -12.75 20.15
C ILE A 50 -11.22 -13.02 21.44
N GLU A 51 -11.93 -14.14 21.48
CA GLU A 51 -12.67 -14.66 22.63
C GLU A 51 -12.23 -16.11 22.91
N GLY A 52 -11.90 -16.41 24.15
CA GLY A 52 -11.41 -17.72 24.58
C GLY A 52 -10.58 -17.61 25.86
N TYR A 53 -9.96 -18.71 26.31
CA TYR A 53 -9.11 -18.68 27.49
C TYR A 53 -7.81 -17.94 27.20
N TYR A 54 -7.47 -16.97 28.05
CA TYR A 54 -6.29 -16.12 27.86
C TYR A 54 -5.00 -16.94 27.61
N ARG A 55 -4.82 -18.04 28.34
CA ARG A 55 -3.63 -18.90 28.24
C ARG A 55 -3.48 -19.59 26.89
N ASP A 56 -4.55 -19.75 26.12
CA ASP A 56 -4.51 -20.45 24.84
C ASP A 56 -3.86 -19.59 23.75
N PHE A 57 -4.02 -18.26 23.82
CA PHE A 57 -3.59 -17.35 22.77
C PHE A 57 -2.66 -16.20 23.21
N ALA A 58 -2.52 -15.90 24.50
CA ALA A 58 -1.73 -14.75 24.99
C ALA A 58 -0.29 -14.74 24.49
N ARG A 59 0.36 -15.91 24.39
CA ARG A 59 1.74 -16.05 23.88
C ARG A 59 1.93 -15.57 22.44
N TYR A 60 0.85 -15.41 21.67
CA TYR A 60 0.89 -15.02 20.27
C TYR A 60 0.72 -13.51 20.06
N GLU A 61 0.51 -12.72 21.12
CA GLU A 61 0.26 -11.27 21.02
C GLU A 61 1.33 -10.55 20.19
N THR A 62 2.61 -10.80 20.48
CA THR A 62 3.74 -10.20 19.74
C THR A 62 3.70 -10.52 18.25
N ALA A 63 3.41 -11.77 17.88
CA ALA A 63 3.36 -12.18 16.48
C ALA A 63 2.14 -11.58 15.76
N MET A 64 0.97 -11.61 16.41
CA MET A 64 -0.25 -11.04 15.85
C MET A 64 -0.11 -9.53 15.59
N LEU A 65 0.39 -8.77 16.57
CA LEU A 65 0.65 -7.35 16.39
C LEU A 65 1.71 -7.12 15.31
N GLY A 66 2.78 -7.91 15.28
CA GLY A 66 3.80 -7.83 14.23
C GLY A 66 3.24 -8.00 12.81
N PHE A 67 2.34 -8.97 12.61
CA PHE A 67 1.66 -9.19 11.32
C PHE A 67 0.79 -8.00 10.91
N LEU A 68 0.01 -7.45 11.86
CA LEU A 68 -0.95 -6.40 11.57
C LEU A 68 -0.29 -5.02 11.41
N CYS A 69 0.62 -4.64 12.31
CA CYS A 69 1.20 -3.30 12.37
C CYS A 69 1.94 -2.92 11.09
N HIS A 70 2.84 -3.81 10.62
CA HIS A 70 3.69 -3.52 9.47
C HIS A 70 2.91 -3.60 8.14
N ALA A 71 2.12 -4.66 7.95
CA ALA A 71 1.32 -4.84 6.74
C ALA A 71 0.30 -3.71 6.57
N SER A 72 -0.38 -3.30 7.66
CA SER A 72 -1.32 -2.17 7.61
C SER A 72 -0.64 -0.84 7.32
N GLY A 73 0.59 -0.60 7.84
CA GLY A 73 1.37 0.60 7.51
C GLY A 73 1.71 0.70 6.02
N ILE A 74 2.22 -0.39 5.44
CA ILE A 74 2.55 -0.46 4.01
C ILE A 74 1.30 -0.30 3.14
N ALA A 75 0.23 -1.03 3.45
CA ALA A 75 -1.03 -0.95 2.70
C ALA A 75 -1.62 0.47 2.76
N THR A 76 -1.55 1.13 3.93
CA THR A 76 -1.98 2.53 4.11
C THR A 76 -1.16 3.47 3.23
N ALA A 77 0.17 3.39 3.28
CA ALA A 77 1.01 4.27 2.47
C ALA A 77 0.80 4.08 0.96
N ALA A 78 0.70 2.83 0.51
CA ALA A 78 0.35 2.50 -0.87
C ALA A 78 -1.01 3.08 -1.27
N ALA A 79 -2.03 2.99 -0.40
CA ALA A 79 -3.36 3.51 -0.66
C ALA A 79 -3.39 5.04 -0.78
N TYR A 80 -2.72 5.76 0.12
CA TYR A 80 -2.61 7.23 -0.01
C TYR A 80 -1.87 7.62 -1.30
N ILE A 81 -0.76 6.96 -1.62
CA ILE A 81 -0.03 7.23 -2.86
C ILE A 81 -0.90 6.94 -4.08
N ARG A 82 -1.64 5.82 -4.08
CA ARG A 82 -2.54 5.47 -5.17
C ARG A 82 -3.64 6.52 -5.30
N HIS A 83 -4.29 6.93 -4.22
CA HIS A 83 -5.30 7.99 -4.23
C HIS A 83 -4.74 9.29 -4.84
N LEU A 84 -3.55 9.72 -4.40
CA LEU A 84 -2.90 10.93 -4.90
C LEU A 84 -2.50 10.83 -6.38
N ALA A 85 -2.17 9.64 -6.89
CA ALA A 85 -1.79 9.43 -8.28
C ALA A 85 -2.97 9.60 -9.28
N GLY A 86 -4.22 9.58 -8.82
CA GLY A 86 -5.39 9.77 -9.69
C GLY A 86 -5.47 8.69 -10.78
N ASN A 87 -5.35 9.07 -12.05
CA ASN A 87 -5.38 8.13 -13.18
C ASN A 87 -4.00 7.58 -13.56
N ARG A 88 -2.93 8.01 -12.87
CA ARG A 88 -1.56 7.55 -13.16
C ARG A 88 -1.28 6.22 -12.49
N GLN A 89 -0.45 5.41 -13.14
CA GLN A 89 -0.05 4.11 -12.60
C GLN A 89 0.96 4.28 -11.47
N VAL A 90 0.91 3.40 -10.48
CA VAL A 90 1.85 3.35 -9.36
C VAL A 90 2.40 1.94 -9.21
N TYR A 91 3.71 1.80 -9.16
CA TYR A 91 4.38 0.51 -9.00
C TYR A 91 5.18 0.44 -7.71
N SER A 92 5.09 -0.68 -6.99
CA SER A 92 5.89 -0.96 -5.79
C SER A 92 7.28 -1.49 -6.14
N PHE A 93 8.29 -0.65 -5.95
CA PHE A 93 9.72 -0.97 -6.17
C PHE A 93 10.51 -1.10 -4.86
N GLY A 94 9.80 -1.20 -3.73
CA GLY A 94 10.32 -0.92 -2.40
C GLY A 94 10.89 -2.09 -1.63
N SER A 95 10.56 -3.35 -1.95
CA SER A 95 10.95 -4.51 -1.12
C SER A 95 12.46 -4.61 -0.86
N ARG A 96 13.31 -4.13 -1.77
CA ARG A 96 14.78 -4.04 -1.59
C ARG A 96 15.24 -3.13 -0.42
N ARG A 97 14.34 -2.35 0.18
CA ARG A 97 14.62 -1.49 1.35
C ARG A 97 14.30 -2.18 2.68
N GLN A 98 13.71 -3.36 2.63
CA GLN A 98 13.32 -4.17 3.77
C GLN A 98 14.15 -5.45 3.83
N HIS A 99 14.09 -6.15 4.97
CA HIS A 99 14.74 -7.45 5.08
C HIS A 99 14.12 -8.44 4.06
N PRO A 100 14.91 -9.19 3.28
CA PRO A 100 14.38 -9.99 2.17
C PRO A 100 13.34 -11.02 2.61
N ALA A 101 13.45 -11.56 3.83
CA ALA A 101 12.49 -12.53 4.38
C ALA A 101 11.03 -12.05 4.42
N ILE A 102 10.79 -10.73 4.44
CA ILE A 102 9.44 -10.15 4.49
C ILE A 102 8.99 -9.59 3.13
N SER A 103 9.73 -9.84 2.04
CA SER A 103 9.42 -9.29 0.71
C SER A 103 8.01 -9.65 0.23
N ARG A 104 7.55 -10.89 0.49
CA ARG A 104 6.18 -11.31 0.16
C ARG A 104 5.12 -10.48 0.88
N MET A 105 5.31 -10.22 2.17
CA MET A 105 4.40 -9.39 2.96
C MET A 105 4.37 -7.96 2.43
N VAL A 106 5.54 -7.39 2.12
CA VAL A 106 5.66 -6.02 1.58
C VAL A 106 4.90 -5.89 0.26
N GLU A 107 5.13 -6.77 -0.72
CA GLU A 107 4.46 -6.66 -2.01
C GLU A 107 2.96 -7.01 -1.92
N ARG A 108 2.56 -7.96 -1.08
CA ARG A 108 1.15 -8.27 -0.82
C ARG A 108 0.43 -7.08 -0.22
N ALA A 109 1.02 -6.43 0.79
CA ALA A 109 0.44 -5.25 1.42
C ALA A 109 0.36 -4.06 0.47
N ALA A 110 1.41 -3.82 -0.33
CA ALA A 110 1.40 -2.78 -1.37
C ALA A 110 0.31 -3.05 -2.43
N TRP A 111 0.17 -4.30 -2.87
CA TRP A 111 -0.86 -4.73 -3.80
C TRP A 111 -2.28 -4.58 -3.23
N ILE A 112 -2.53 -5.00 -1.98
CA ILE A 112 -3.81 -4.73 -1.31
C ILE A 112 -4.04 -3.23 -1.21
N GLY A 113 -2.98 -2.45 -0.94
CA GLY A 113 -2.93 -0.99 -0.91
C GLY A 113 -3.22 -0.30 -2.26
N GLY A 114 -3.44 -1.03 -3.35
CA GLY A 114 -3.97 -0.47 -4.59
C GLY A 114 -2.94 -0.12 -5.67
N VAL A 115 -1.64 -0.37 -5.46
CA VAL A 115 -0.63 -0.18 -6.54
C VAL A 115 -0.96 -1.03 -7.77
N ASP A 116 -0.57 -0.61 -8.96
CA ASP A 116 -0.92 -1.25 -10.23
C ASP A 116 0.02 -2.41 -10.61
N GLY A 117 1.14 -2.55 -9.90
CA GLY A 117 2.08 -3.65 -10.07
C GLY A 117 3.20 -3.63 -9.03
N VAL A 118 3.93 -4.73 -8.95
CA VAL A 118 4.98 -4.98 -7.95
C VAL A 118 6.26 -5.51 -8.61
N SER A 119 7.42 -5.22 -8.04
CA SER A 119 8.71 -5.57 -8.68
C SER A 119 9.33 -6.91 -8.26
N ASN A 120 8.83 -7.54 -7.20
CA ASN A 120 9.48 -8.69 -6.60
C ASN A 120 8.66 -9.96 -6.83
N THR A 121 9.32 -11.02 -7.29
CA THR A 121 8.73 -12.31 -7.64
C THR A 121 8.08 -13.04 -6.46
N ALA A 122 8.35 -12.62 -5.22
CA ALA A 122 7.68 -13.13 -4.02
C ALA A 122 6.21 -12.68 -3.89
N ALA A 123 5.77 -11.74 -4.73
CA ALA A 123 4.42 -11.20 -4.79
C ALA A 123 3.32 -12.27 -4.91
N PRO A 124 2.07 -11.94 -4.51
CA PRO A 124 0.93 -12.81 -4.77
C PRO A 124 0.69 -12.94 -6.30
N PRO A 125 0.23 -14.11 -6.80
CA PRO A 125 0.04 -14.35 -8.24
C PRO A 125 -0.88 -13.35 -8.95
N GLU A 126 -1.80 -12.73 -8.21
CA GLU A 126 -2.76 -11.75 -8.70
C GLU A 126 -2.12 -10.39 -9.00
N ALA A 127 -0.93 -10.11 -8.43
CA ALA A 127 -0.22 -8.87 -8.64
C ALA A 127 0.67 -8.95 -9.89
N PRO A 128 0.48 -8.07 -10.89
CA PRO A 128 1.36 -8.02 -12.05
C PRO A 128 2.81 -7.75 -11.64
N LEU A 129 3.70 -8.64 -12.07
CA LEU A 129 5.14 -8.42 -11.94
C LEU A 129 5.58 -7.40 -12.99
N VAL A 130 6.19 -6.32 -12.52
CA VAL A 130 6.65 -5.22 -13.37
C VAL A 130 8.12 -4.95 -13.16
N GLY A 131 8.82 -4.67 -14.25
CA GLY A 131 10.22 -4.33 -14.25
C GLY A 131 10.57 -3.60 -15.54
N THR A 132 11.68 -2.87 -15.51
CA THR A 132 12.28 -2.26 -16.71
C THR A 132 13.77 -2.60 -16.72
N MET A 133 14.51 -2.12 -17.72
CA MET A 133 15.97 -2.22 -17.69
C MET A 133 16.58 -1.47 -16.49
N PRO A 134 17.58 -2.05 -15.80
CA PRO A 134 18.38 -1.36 -14.78
C PRO A 134 19.57 -0.61 -15.40
N HIS A 135 20.14 0.35 -14.67
CA HIS A 135 21.38 1.03 -15.10
C HIS A 135 22.51 0.04 -15.40
N SER A 136 22.63 -1.04 -14.59
CA SER A 136 23.66 -2.06 -14.81
C SER A 136 23.57 -2.74 -16.17
N PHE A 137 22.37 -2.87 -16.74
CA PHE A 137 22.20 -3.40 -18.09
C PHE A 137 22.69 -2.39 -19.14
N VAL A 138 22.32 -1.11 -19.01
CA VAL A 138 22.77 -0.05 -19.92
C VAL A 138 24.30 0.07 -19.91
N MET A 139 24.91 -0.05 -18.73
CA MET A 139 26.36 -0.02 -18.54
C MET A 139 27.12 -1.21 -19.15
N CYS A 140 26.44 -2.27 -19.60
CA CYS A 140 27.07 -3.37 -20.31
C CYS A 140 27.33 -3.07 -21.81
N TYR A 141 26.88 -1.92 -22.31
CA TYR A 141 27.01 -1.51 -23.71
C TYR A 141 27.83 -0.22 -23.83
N SER A 142 28.28 0.09 -25.05
CA SER A 142 29.13 1.27 -25.30
C SER A 142 28.33 2.57 -25.30
N SER A 143 27.02 2.50 -25.54
CA SER A 143 26.11 3.65 -25.46
C SER A 143 24.69 3.23 -25.00
N PRO A 144 23.87 4.17 -24.51
CA PRO A 144 22.46 3.92 -24.23
C PRO A 144 21.68 3.37 -25.43
N GLU A 145 21.92 3.88 -26.63
CA GLU A 145 21.28 3.43 -27.87
C GLU A 145 21.53 1.94 -28.14
N GLU A 146 22.78 1.49 -27.98
CA GLU A 146 23.12 0.06 -28.13
C GLU A 146 22.36 -0.80 -27.12
N ALA A 147 22.25 -0.35 -25.87
CA ALA A 147 21.48 -1.04 -24.84
C ALA A 147 19.98 -1.06 -25.17
N PHE A 148 19.41 0.05 -25.62
CA PHE A 148 17.99 0.16 -25.99
C PHE A 148 17.66 -0.79 -27.16
N GLN A 149 18.51 -0.80 -28.19
CA GLN A 149 18.35 -1.71 -29.33
C GLN A 149 18.50 -3.18 -28.92
N ALA A 150 19.44 -3.48 -28.01
CA ALA A 150 19.59 -4.83 -27.50
C ALA A 150 18.36 -5.27 -26.69
N PHE A 151 17.84 -4.40 -25.82
CA PHE A 151 16.61 -4.70 -25.07
C PHE A 151 15.42 -4.91 -26.00
N ASP A 152 15.23 -4.05 -27.00
CA ASP A 152 14.13 -4.20 -27.95
C ASP A 152 14.20 -5.53 -28.72
N ARG A 153 15.40 -5.92 -29.18
CA ARG A 153 15.62 -7.17 -29.92
C ARG A 153 15.41 -8.43 -29.08
N TYR A 154 15.79 -8.42 -27.80
CA TYR A 154 15.89 -9.65 -27.00
C TYR A 154 14.85 -9.78 -25.90
N ALA A 155 14.20 -8.70 -25.47
CA ALA A 155 13.13 -8.79 -24.48
C ALA A 155 11.88 -9.47 -25.10
N PRO A 156 11.17 -10.33 -24.34
CA PRO A 156 9.90 -10.92 -24.80
C PRO A 156 8.91 -9.86 -25.29
N GLY A 157 8.10 -10.17 -26.31
CA GLY A 157 7.23 -9.19 -26.97
C GLY A 157 6.13 -8.59 -26.09
N ASP A 158 5.76 -9.28 -25.01
CA ASP A 158 4.80 -8.84 -23.99
C ASP A 158 5.41 -7.90 -22.93
N VAL A 159 6.74 -7.78 -22.88
CA VAL A 159 7.44 -6.85 -21.97
C VAL A 159 7.43 -5.44 -22.56
N PRO A 160 6.86 -4.43 -21.84
CA PRO A 160 6.88 -3.05 -22.31
C PRO A 160 8.31 -2.51 -22.51
N ARG A 161 8.56 -1.83 -23.64
CA ARG A 161 9.81 -1.13 -23.91
C ARG A 161 9.85 0.19 -23.15
N ILE A 162 10.12 0.11 -21.85
CA ILE A 162 10.38 1.27 -20.99
C ILE A 162 11.89 1.42 -20.80
N PHE A 163 12.48 2.43 -21.45
CA PHE A 163 13.93 2.62 -21.51
C PHE A 163 14.40 3.56 -20.41
N LEU A 164 15.55 3.25 -19.79
CA LEU A 164 16.10 4.04 -18.69
C LEU A 164 16.99 5.16 -19.27
N CYS A 165 16.59 6.41 -19.09
CA CYS A 165 17.11 7.56 -19.82
C CYS A 165 17.80 8.56 -18.89
N ASP A 166 18.72 8.08 -18.05
CA ASP A 166 19.52 8.90 -17.12
C ASP A 166 20.83 8.19 -16.72
N THR A 167 21.41 7.37 -17.62
CA THR A 167 22.58 6.55 -17.27
C THR A 167 23.91 7.28 -17.49
N PHE A 168 24.14 7.84 -18.67
CA PHE A 168 25.42 8.48 -19.04
C PHE A 168 25.24 9.94 -19.49
N CYS A 169 24.20 10.19 -20.27
CA CYS A 169 23.90 11.49 -20.86
C CYS A 169 22.73 12.16 -20.12
N ASP A 170 22.44 13.39 -20.54
CA ASP A 170 21.28 14.16 -20.08
C ASP A 170 19.97 13.47 -20.46
N GLU A 171 18.95 13.57 -19.59
CA GLU A 171 17.66 12.92 -19.75
C GLU A 171 16.99 13.22 -21.09
N LYS A 172 17.12 14.46 -21.58
CA LYS A 172 16.61 14.85 -22.90
C LYS A 172 17.23 14.00 -24.01
N GLN A 173 18.56 13.85 -23.99
CA GLN A 173 19.28 13.18 -25.06
C GLN A 173 18.94 11.68 -25.07
N GLU A 174 18.99 11.02 -23.92
CA GLU A 174 18.68 9.59 -23.83
C GLU A 174 17.20 9.31 -24.10
N SER A 175 16.28 10.24 -23.74
CA SER A 175 14.85 10.06 -24.02
C SER A 175 14.54 10.12 -25.51
N LEU A 176 15.14 11.06 -26.25
CA LEU A 176 15.02 11.14 -27.71
C LEU A 176 15.63 9.92 -28.41
N ALA A 177 16.78 9.46 -27.93
CA ALA A 177 17.42 8.23 -28.40
C ALA A 177 16.51 6.99 -28.17
N GLY A 178 15.90 6.90 -26.99
CA GLY A 178 14.96 5.85 -26.66
C GLY A 178 13.73 5.86 -27.54
N ALA A 179 13.11 7.03 -27.74
CA ALA A 179 11.96 7.20 -28.62
C ALA A 179 12.25 6.77 -30.07
N ARG A 180 13.39 7.17 -30.64
CA ARG A 180 13.84 6.74 -31.99
C ARG A 180 14.05 5.23 -32.09
N THR A 181 14.36 4.57 -30.98
CA THR A 181 14.56 3.12 -30.90
C THR A 181 13.24 2.36 -30.68
N GLY A 182 12.10 3.06 -30.57
CA GLY A 182 10.79 2.43 -30.40
C GLY A 182 10.36 2.25 -28.94
N ALA A 183 10.82 3.11 -28.04
CA ALA A 183 10.33 3.14 -26.66
C ALA A 183 8.80 3.30 -26.63
N ARG A 184 8.12 2.45 -25.83
CA ARG A 184 6.75 2.74 -25.39
C ARG A 184 6.75 3.89 -24.38
N GLY A 185 7.80 3.96 -23.57
CA GLY A 185 8.00 5.00 -22.58
C GLY A 185 9.45 5.13 -22.15
N VAL A 186 9.77 6.24 -21.50
CA VAL A 186 11.09 6.52 -20.93
C VAL A 186 10.96 6.60 -19.41
N ARG A 187 11.90 5.99 -18.69
CA ARG A 187 12.00 6.08 -17.23
C ARG A 187 13.12 7.01 -16.86
N LEU A 188 12.80 7.98 -16.00
CA LEU A 188 13.77 8.87 -15.38
C LEU A 188 13.95 8.45 -13.92
N ASP A 189 15.15 7.99 -13.56
CA ASP A 189 15.55 7.71 -12.17
C ASP A 189 16.52 8.76 -11.63
N THR A 190 16.51 9.96 -12.23
CA THR A 190 17.57 10.99 -12.16
C THR A 190 18.24 11.06 -10.79
N PRO A 191 19.57 10.98 -10.66
CA PRO A 191 20.23 11.07 -9.36
C PRO A 191 19.90 12.37 -8.61
N ARG A 192 19.79 12.33 -7.27
CA ARG A 192 19.47 13.54 -6.46
C ARG A 192 20.42 14.71 -6.71
N SER A 193 21.68 14.44 -7.02
CA SER A 193 22.70 15.44 -7.37
C SER A 193 22.54 16.06 -8.78
N ARG A 194 21.56 15.58 -9.55
CA ARG A 194 21.19 16.06 -10.90
C ARG A 194 19.75 16.55 -10.97
N ARG A 195 18.90 16.22 -9.98
CA ARG A 195 17.54 16.76 -9.82
C ARG A 195 17.53 18.22 -9.31
N GLY A 196 18.14 19.13 -10.06
CA GLY A 196 18.09 20.56 -9.73
C GLY A 196 16.65 21.08 -9.70
N ASN A 197 15.91 20.89 -10.80
CA ASN A 197 14.48 21.13 -10.87
C ASN A 197 13.82 20.01 -11.70
N MET A 198 13.27 19.00 -11.03
CA MET A 198 12.67 17.84 -11.70
C MET A 198 11.45 18.23 -12.55
N ARG A 199 10.68 19.26 -12.17
CA ARG A 199 9.55 19.75 -12.98
C ARG A 199 10.03 20.25 -14.34
N ALA A 200 11.09 21.05 -14.35
CA ALA A 200 11.66 21.59 -15.57
C ALA A 200 12.27 20.48 -16.44
N ILE A 201 12.95 19.50 -15.84
CA ILE A 201 13.49 18.33 -16.57
C ILE A 201 12.35 17.54 -17.25
N LEU A 202 11.25 17.27 -16.53
CA LEU A 202 10.10 16.58 -17.09
C LEU A 202 9.46 17.36 -18.25
N GLU A 203 9.33 18.68 -18.10
CA GLU A 203 8.81 19.57 -19.15
C GLU A 203 9.70 19.60 -20.38
N GLU A 204 11.02 19.67 -20.19
CA GLU A 204 12.01 19.62 -21.27
C GLU A 204 11.92 18.29 -22.02
N VAL A 205 11.92 17.16 -21.31
CA VAL A 205 11.80 15.83 -21.92
C VAL A 205 10.49 15.70 -22.69
N ARG A 206 9.36 16.10 -22.09
CA ARG A 206 8.04 16.04 -22.75
C ARG A 206 8.01 16.91 -24.01
N TRP A 207 8.49 18.14 -23.92
CA TRP A 207 8.55 19.07 -25.05
C TRP A 207 9.38 18.52 -26.21
N GLU A 208 10.58 18.00 -25.91
CA GLU A 208 11.49 17.49 -26.94
C GLU A 208 10.95 16.22 -27.60
N LEU A 209 10.33 15.32 -26.83
CA LEU A 209 9.63 14.16 -27.39
C LEU A 209 8.49 14.60 -28.33
N ASP A 210 7.68 15.57 -27.92
CA ASP A 210 6.55 16.07 -28.72
C ASP A 210 7.04 16.75 -30.01
N ALA A 211 8.03 17.64 -29.89
CA ALA A 211 8.63 18.35 -31.01
C ALA A 211 9.30 17.41 -32.02
N ALA A 212 9.86 16.29 -31.55
CA ALA A 212 10.44 15.25 -32.38
C ALA A 212 9.41 14.26 -32.96
N GLY A 213 8.11 14.44 -32.68
CA GLY A 213 7.02 13.63 -33.24
C GLY A 213 6.64 12.39 -32.42
N TYR A 214 6.97 12.35 -31.13
CA TYR A 214 6.73 11.22 -30.21
C TYR A 214 5.79 11.55 -29.03
N PRO A 215 4.59 12.15 -29.27
CA PRO A 215 3.69 12.54 -28.17
C PRO A 215 3.11 11.37 -27.38
N GLY A 216 3.14 10.15 -27.95
CA GLY A 216 2.65 8.93 -27.30
C GLY A 216 3.66 8.20 -26.42
N VAL A 217 4.93 8.63 -26.36
CA VAL A 217 5.94 8.01 -25.50
C VAL A 217 5.66 8.38 -24.05
N GLU A 218 5.33 7.40 -23.22
CA GLU A 218 5.01 7.59 -21.80
C GLU A 218 6.23 8.06 -20.99
N ILE A 219 6.03 8.84 -19.93
CA ILE A 219 7.09 9.20 -18.97
C ILE A 219 6.84 8.46 -17.65
N VAL A 220 7.82 7.68 -17.21
CA VAL A 220 7.83 6.98 -15.93
C VAL A 220 8.83 7.66 -14.99
N LEU A 221 8.39 8.07 -13.81
CA LEU A 221 9.26 8.71 -12.82
C LEU A 221 9.54 7.77 -11.66
N SER A 222 10.82 7.56 -11.31
CA SER A 222 11.21 6.73 -10.17
C SER A 222 12.31 7.35 -9.31
N GLY A 223 12.69 6.65 -8.24
CA GLY A 223 13.85 7.01 -7.42
C GLY A 223 13.50 7.96 -6.30
N GLY A 224 13.28 7.44 -5.10
CA GLY A 224 13.00 8.28 -3.93
C GLY A 224 11.73 9.12 -4.01
N ILE A 225 10.75 8.71 -4.83
CA ILE A 225 9.45 9.38 -5.01
C ILE A 225 8.67 9.37 -3.70
N THR A 226 8.17 10.55 -3.33
CA THR A 226 7.34 10.80 -2.16
C THR A 226 5.88 11.09 -2.55
N ARG A 227 4.99 11.20 -1.57
CA ARG A 227 3.60 11.63 -1.80
C ARG A 227 3.51 13.02 -2.43
N ALA A 228 4.39 13.95 -2.03
CA ALA A 228 4.45 15.30 -2.57
C ALA A 228 4.86 15.29 -4.06
N ASP A 229 5.84 14.47 -4.42
CA ASP A 229 6.29 14.32 -5.82
C ASP A 229 5.14 13.78 -6.71
N VAL A 230 4.37 12.82 -6.21
CA VAL A 230 3.21 12.30 -6.95
C VAL A 230 2.20 13.39 -7.25
N ILE A 231 1.87 14.24 -6.27
CA ILE A 231 0.96 15.37 -6.48
C ILE A 231 1.55 16.37 -7.49
N LEU A 232 2.84 16.67 -7.38
CA LEU A 232 3.52 17.69 -8.16
C LEU A 232 3.74 17.30 -9.63
N TYR A 233 3.88 16.00 -9.91
CA TYR A 233 4.26 15.51 -11.24
C TYR A 233 3.19 14.67 -11.94
N ARG A 234 2.06 14.33 -11.31
CA ARG A 234 1.01 13.50 -11.93
C ARG A 234 0.33 14.11 -13.15
N ASP A 235 0.50 15.41 -13.39
CA ASP A 235 -0.03 16.07 -14.57
C ASP A 235 0.83 15.80 -15.82
N ILE A 236 2.13 15.52 -15.66
CA ILE A 236 3.08 15.26 -16.75
C ILE A 236 3.58 13.81 -16.82
N VAL A 237 3.67 13.12 -15.69
CA VAL A 237 4.13 11.72 -15.59
C VAL A 237 2.96 10.75 -15.79
N ASP A 238 3.20 9.65 -16.51
CA ASP A 238 2.21 8.61 -16.78
C ASP A 238 2.22 7.49 -15.71
N ALA A 239 3.40 7.19 -15.14
CA ALA A 239 3.54 6.21 -14.08
C ALA A 239 4.64 6.54 -13.05
N PHE A 240 4.47 6.09 -11.81
CA PHE A 240 5.42 6.27 -10.72
C PHE A 240 6.00 4.94 -10.25
N GLY A 241 7.32 4.83 -10.19
CA GLY A 241 8.02 3.75 -9.50
C GLY A 241 8.36 4.16 -8.06
N VAL A 242 7.57 3.70 -7.09
CA VAL A 242 7.68 4.13 -5.68
C VAL A 242 8.31 3.05 -4.82
N GLY A 243 9.41 3.41 -4.16
CA GLY A 243 10.18 2.51 -3.31
C GLY A 243 9.95 2.74 -1.82
N GLY A 244 10.89 3.47 -1.20
CA GLY A 244 10.95 3.66 0.25
C GLY A 244 9.69 4.29 0.87
N ALA A 245 8.98 5.17 0.14
CA ALA A 245 7.75 5.78 0.67
C ALA A 245 6.60 4.77 0.90
N ILE A 246 6.67 3.59 0.28
CA ILE A 246 5.75 2.47 0.54
C ILE A 246 6.40 1.49 1.52
N ALA A 247 7.57 0.96 1.18
CA ALA A 247 8.16 -0.16 1.93
C ALA A 247 8.71 0.23 3.31
N ASN A 248 9.02 1.50 3.55
CA ASN A 248 9.48 2.00 4.86
C ASN A 248 8.40 2.85 5.54
N ALA A 249 7.13 2.67 5.17
CA ALA A 249 6.02 3.37 5.79
C ALA A 249 6.04 3.19 7.32
N PRO A 250 5.68 4.22 8.10
CA PRO A 250 5.42 4.04 9.52
C PRO A 250 4.40 2.92 9.74
N VAL A 251 4.66 2.07 10.73
CA VAL A 251 3.71 1.02 11.11
C VAL A 251 2.46 1.65 11.73
N VAL A 252 1.34 0.94 11.65
CA VAL A 252 0.19 1.27 12.50
C VAL A 252 0.48 0.71 13.89
N ASP A 253 0.42 1.57 14.92
CA ASP A 253 0.69 1.17 16.31
C ASP A 253 -0.54 0.50 16.94
N PHE A 254 -0.77 -0.77 16.59
CA PHE A 254 -1.83 -1.57 17.20
C PHE A 254 -1.43 -2.04 18.61
N ALA A 255 -2.41 -2.01 19.50
CA ALA A 255 -2.35 -2.64 20.82
C ALA A 255 -3.49 -3.65 20.97
N MET A 256 -3.22 -4.74 21.69
CA MET A 256 -4.19 -5.77 21.99
C MET A 256 -4.53 -5.74 23.48
N ASP A 257 -5.81 -5.56 23.81
CA ASP A 257 -6.22 -5.31 25.20
C ASP A 257 -7.41 -6.19 25.62
N ILE A 258 -7.44 -6.60 26.89
CA ILE A 258 -8.64 -7.17 27.50
C ILE A 258 -9.69 -6.07 27.61
N VAL A 259 -10.89 -6.35 27.08
CA VAL A 259 -12.06 -5.46 27.12
C VAL A 259 -13.24 -6.08 27.87
N ALA A 260 -13.19 -7.39 28.14
CA ALA A 260 -14.15 -8.11 28.95
C ALA A 260 -13.51 -9.37 29.56
N ILE A 261 -13.94 -9.74 30.76
CA ILE A 261 -13.58 -10.99 31.45
C ILE A 261 -14.89 -11.69 31.81
N GLU A 262 -15.05 -12.95 31.40
CA GLU A 262 -16.26 -13.75 31.69
C GLU A 262 -17.57 -13.00 31.36
N GLY A 263 -17.60 -12.33 30.20
CA GLY A 263 -18.75 -11.53 29.75
C GLY A 263 -18.91 -10.16 30.41
N THR A 264 -18.19 -9.88 31.51
CA THR A 264 -18.24 -8.61 32.22
C THR A 264 -17.33 -7.57 31.54
N PRO A 265 -17.84 -6.38 31.16
CA PRO A 265 -17.00 -5.30 30.63
C PRO A 265 -15.86 -4.93 31.59
N PHE A 266 -14.61 -5.06 31.14
CA PHE A 266 -13.41 -4.81 31.96
C PHE A 266 -12.23 -4.38 31.08
N ALA A 267 -11.65 -3.21 31.34
CA ALA A 267 -10.49 -2.71 30.60
C ALA A 267 -9.58 -1.84 31.48
N LYS A 268 -8.31 -1.73 31.10
CA LYS A 268 -7.36 -0.79 31.74
C LYS A 268 -7.66 0.67 31.36
N ARG A 269 -7.05 1.60 32.10
CA ARG A 269 -7.12 3.05 31.82
C ARG A 269 -6.77 3.36 30.36
N GLY A 270 -7.53 4.27 29.76
CA GLY A 270 -7.35 4.69 28.36
C GLY A 270 -7.95 3.74 27.31
N LYS A 271 -8.62 2.65 27.73
CA LYS A 271 -9.29 1.70 26.82
C LYS A 271 -10.78 1.59 27.15
N LYS A 272 -11.61 1.53 26.11
CA LYS A 272 -13.06 1.34 26.24
C LYS A 272 -13.34 -0.15 26.53
N SER A 273 -14.03 -0.45 27.63
CA SER A 273 -14.45 -1.82 27.97
C SER A 273 -15.64 -2.30 27.13
N GLY A 274 -16.04 -3.56 27.31
CA GLY A 274 -17.11 -4.21 26.58
C GLY A 274 -16.69 -4.72 25.20
N ARG A 275 -17.37 -5.74 24.70
CA ARG A 275 -17.23 -6.17 23.30
C ARG A 275 -17.93 -5.13 22.41
N LYS A 276 -17.34 -4.78 21.27
CA LYS A 276 -17.86 -3.70 20.41
C LYS A 276 -18.07 -4.16 18.97
N GLN A 277 -18.90 -3.47 18.22
CA GLN A 277 -19.07 -3.63 16.78
C GLN A 277 -18.88 -2.28 16.11
N VAL A 278 -18.15 -2.28 14.99
CA VAL A 278 -18.02 -1.12 14.11
C VAL A 278 -19.01 -1.30 12.97
N TRP A 279 -19.88 -0.32 12.77
CA TRP A 279 -20.85 -0.29 11.69
C TRP A 279 -20.44 0.75 10.66
N GLU A 280 -20.42 0.38 9.38
CA GLU A 280 -20.38 1.34 8.28
C GLU A 280 -21.81 1.73 7.90
N LEU A 281 -22.11 3.02 7.99
CA LEU A 281 -23.44 3.58 7.71
C LEU A 281 -23.58 3.93 6.22
N PRO A 282 -24.82 4.08 5.71
CA PRO A 282 -25.05 4.70 4.41
C PRO A 282 -24.35 6.06 4.32
N GLY A 283 -23.55 6.27 3.27
CA GLY A 283 -22.72 7.47 3.10
C GLY A 283 -21.30 7.34 3.66
N GLY A 284 -20.95 6.24 4.32
CA GLY A 284 -19.56 5.89 4.64
C GLY A 284 -19.01 6.41 5.97
N SER A 285 -19.86 7.00 6.80
CA SER A 285 -19.51 7.28 8.19
C SER A 285 -19.50 5.98 9.01
N ARG A 286 -18.84 6.01 10.17
CA ARG A 286 -18.74 4.84 11.05
C ARG A 286 -19.34 5.11 12.41
N LEU A 287 -19.92 4.06 12.97
CA LEU A 287 -20.49 4.07 14.32
C LEU A 287 -19.96 2.88 15.12
N LEU A 288 -19.36 3.18 16.27
CA LEU A 288 -18.93 2.18 17.24
C LEU A 288 -20.03 1.95 18.27
N MET A 289 -20.49 0.73 18.42
CA MET A 289 -21.54 0.34 19.38
C MET A 289 -21.12 -0.87 20.22
N PRO A 290 -21.72 -1.12 21.39
CA PRO A 290 -21.60 -2.39 22.06
C PRO A 290 -22.03 -3.56 21.15
N ALA A 291 -21.30 -4.67 21.19
CA ALA A 291 -21.64 -5.86 20.42
C ALA A 291 -22.87 -6.56 21.03
N GLY A 292 -23.77 -7.05 20.17
CA GLY A 292 -25.00 -7.72 20.58
C GLY A 292 -26.23 -6.81 20.65
N GLU A 293 -26.04 -5.49 20.53
CA GLU A 293 -27.14 -4.56 20.27
C GLU A 293 -27.55 -4.61 18.80
N GLY A 294 -28.83 -4.35 18.50
CA GLY A 294 -29.32 -4.22 17.13
C GLY A 294 -28.57 -3.10 16.40
N GLY A 295 -28.14 -3.37 15.17
CA GLY A 295 -27.41 -2.39 14.37
C GLY A 295 -28.28 -1.19 13.96
N PRO A 296 -27.66 -0.06 13.60
CA PRO A 296 -28.36 1.07 13.01
C PRO A 296 -28.98 0.65 11.67
N GLU A 297 -30.09 1.29 11.29
CA GLU A 297 -30.80 0.99 10.04
C GLU A 297 -29.86 1.15 8.83
N GLY A 298 -29.77 0.10 8.00
CA GLY A 298 -28.88 0.07 6.83
C GLY A 298 -27.38 -0.02 7.16
N GLY A 299 -26.99 -0.15 8.42
CA GLY A 299 -25.61 -0.30 8.84
C GLY A 299 -25.03 -1.68 8.50
N ILE A 300 -23.82 -1.72 7.98
CA ILE A 300 -23.09 -2.95 7.67
C ILE A 300 -22.06 -3.21 8.79
N PRO A 301 -22.09 -4.38 9.46
CA PRO A 301 -21.12 -4.71 10.49
C PRO A 301 -19.76 -5.01 9.87
N LEU A 302 -18.69 -4.38 10.39
CA LEU A 302 -17.33 -4.56 9.89
C LEU A 302 -16.59 -5.72 10.57
N LEU A 303 -16.79 -5.97 11.87
CA LEU A 303 -16.23 -7.17 12.51
C LEU A 303 -17.09 -8.38 12.13
N CYS A 304 -16.50 -9.33 11.42
CA CYS A 304 -17.14 -10.54 10.93
C CYS A 304 -16.38 -11.80 11.40
N PRO A 305 -17.05 -12.96 11.50
CA PRO A 305 -16.43 -14.20 11.96
C PRO A 305 -15.38 -14.73 10.99
N PHE A 306 -14.21 -15.10 11.52
CA PHE A 306 -13.17 -15.82 10.79
C PHE A 306 -12.80 -17.15 11.44
N ILE A 307 -12.75 -17.21 12.78
CA ILE A 307 -12.53 -18.46 13.52
C ILE A 307 -13.67 -18.67 14.50
N ARG A 308 -14.15 -19.91 14.60
CA ARG A 308 -15.09 -20.37 15.63
C ARG A 308 -14.60 -21.69 16.20
N ASP A 309 -14.33 -21.70 17.50
CA ASP A 309 -13.79 -22.85 18.23
C ASP A 309 -12.57 -23.48 17.52
N GLY A 310 -11.64 -22.63 17.09
CA GLY A 310 -10.44 -23.04 16.33
C GLY A 310 -10.66 -23.43 14.88
N VAL A 311 -11.90 -23.54 14.41
CA VAL A 311 -12.22 -23.83 13.02
C VAL A 311 -12.30 -22.54 12.22
N LEU A 312 -11.57 -22.50 11.10
CA LEU A 312 -11.64 -21.38 10.16
C LEU A 312 -12.96 -21.42 9.39
N VAL A 313 -13.81 -20.41 9.57
CA VAL A 313 -15.12 -20.28 8.91
C VAL A 313 -15.10 -19.33 7.71
N ARG A 314 -14.02 -18.58 7.52
CA ARG A 314 -13.81 -17.67 6.39
C ARG A 314 -12.32 -17.54 6.09
N ARG A 315 -11.94 -17.63 4.81
CA ARG A 315 -10.56 -17.36 4.34
C ARG A 315 -10.51 -15.97 3.67
N PRO A 316 -9.55 -15.10 4.02
CA PRO A 316 -9.31 -13.86 3.28
C PRO A 316 -8.90 -14.15 1.83
N SER A 317 -9.30 -13.28 0.92
CA SER A 317 -8.84 -13.27 -0.47
C SER A 317 -8.10 -11.97 -0.74
N VAL A 318 -6.92 -12.07 -1.35
CA VAL A 318 -6.12 -10.89 -1.74
C VAL A 318 -6.89 -10.03 -2.74
N SER A 319 -7.60 -10.66 -3.69
CA SER A 319 -8.44 -9.96 -4.68
C SER A 319 -9.60 -9.24 -4.02
N GLU A 320 -10.34 -9.89 -3.13
CA GLU A 320 -11.47 -9.26 -2.42
C GLU A 320 -11.01 -8.11 -1.51
N ALA A 321 -9.84 -8.26 -0.88
CA ALA A 321 -9.23 -7.20 -0.07
C ALA A 321 -8.88 -5.97 -0.91
N ARG A 322 -8.24 -6.19 -2.07
CA ARG A 322 -7.93 -5.10 -3.01
C ARG A 322 -9.20 -4.44 -3.55
N GLU A 323 -10.18 -5.22 -4.00
CA GLU A 323 -11.45 -4.69 -4.52
C GLU A 323 -12.16 -3.83 -3.49
N ARG A 324 -12.20 -4.28 -2.22
CA ARG A 324 -12.75 -3.53 -1.10
C ARG A 324 -12.05 -2.19 -0.89
N LEU A 325 -10.72 -2.19 -0.91
CA LEU A 325 -9.95 -0.95 -0.78
C LEU A 325 -10.27 -0.02 -1.93
N LEU A 326 -10.18 -0.49 -3.18
CA LEU A 326 -10.37 0.34 -4.37
C LEU A 326 -11.78 0.95 -4.41
N ALA A 327 -12.81 0.20 -4.02
CA ALA A 327 -14.18 0.71 -3.91
C ALA A 327 -14.32 1.85 -2.87
N SER A 328 -13.41 1.93 -1.91
CA SER A 328 -13.43 2.91 -0.81
C SER A 328 -12.31 3.94 -0.88
N LEU A 329 -11.42 3.85 -1.87
CA LEU A 329 -10.17 4.60 -1.93
C LEU A 329 -10.39 6.11 -1.91
N GLY A 330 -11.41 6.60 -2.62
CA GLY A 330 -11.78 8.02 -2.65
C GLY A 330 -12.26 8.59 -1.31
N ARG A 331 -12.37 7.75 -0.27
CA ARG A 331 -12.73 8.15 1.11
C ARG A 331 -11.53 8.07 2.07
N ILE A 332 -10.32 7.76 1.61
CA ILE A 332 -9.17 7.53 2.49
C ILE A 332 -8.64 8.81 3.14
N ASP A 333 -8.75 9.95 2.45
CA ASP A 333 -8.33 11.27 2.93
C ASP A 333 -9.46 12.07 3.58
N GLN A 334 -10.69 11.56 3.57
CA GLN A 334 -11.83 12.24 4.19
C GLN A 334 -11.65 12.32 5.71
N PRO A 335 -11.88 13.51 6.31
CA PRO A 335 -11.79 13.65 7.75
C PRO A 335 -12.78 12.72 8.45
N VAL A 336 -12.39 12.22 9.62
CA VAL A 336 -13.30 11.50 10.50
C VAL A 336 -14.25 12.55 11.08
N SER A 337 -15.55 12.40 10.83
CA SER A 337 -16.57 13.34 11.33
C SER A 337 -16.49 13.43 12.85
N GLY A 338 -16.08 14.59 13.38
CA GLY A 338 -16.01 14.87 14.82
C GLY A 338 -14.61 15.08 15.41
N GLU A 339 -13.52 14.96 14.65
CA GLU A 339 -12.18 15.35 15.11
C GLU A 339 -11.77 16.72 14.53
N PRO A 340 -11.24 17.66 15.35
CA PRO A 340 -10.68 18.89 14.84
C PRO A 340 -9.45 18.57 13.98
N SER A 341 -9.34 19.19 12.80
CA SER A 341 -8.20 19.04 11.90
C SER A 341 -6.91 19.41 12.63
N SER A 342 -6.09 18.42 12.98
CA SER A 342 -4.74 18.68 13.48
C SER A 342 -3.88 19.15 12.30
N PRO A 343 -3.21 20.31 12.39
CA PRO A 343 -2.33 20.76 11.32
C PRO A 343 -1.15 19.78 11.21
N LEU A 344 -0.92 19.31 9.97
CA LEU A 344 0.25 18.56 9.55
C LEU A 344 1.50 19.11 10.25
N HIS A 345 2.14 18.29 11.08
CA HIS A 345 3.44 18.63 11.65
C HIS A 345 4.43 18.83 10.49
N GLY A 346 4.81 20.09 10.26
CA GLY A 346 5.97 20.44 9.47
C GLY A 346 7.20 19.84 10.14
N SER A 347 7.81 18.86 9.48
CA SER A 347 9.16 18.41 9.78
C SER A 347 10.13 19.54 9.44
N THR A 348 10.89 19.97 10.45
CA THR A 348 12.16 20.67 10.28
C THR A 348 13.25 19.71 9.86
#